data_AF-A0A7E4UUL8-F1
#
_entry.id   AF-A0A7E4UUL8-F1
#
_cell.length_a   1.000
_cell.length_b   1.000
_cell.length_c   1.000
_cell.angle_alpha   90.00
_cell.angle_beta   90.00
_cell.angle_gamma   90.00
#
_symmetry.space_group_name_H-M   'P 1'
#
loop_
_entity.id
_entity.type
_entity.pdbx_description
1 polymer ?
#
loop_
_entity_poly.entity_id
_entity_poly.type
_entity_poly.pdbx_seq_one_letter_code
_entity_poly.pdbx_strand_id
1 'polypeptide(L)'
;MADVNAIHIHPFFINRTTNTLPILIINPILGVFVNYVILTQSKTLGSFKYYLLNQTLWAQLFEALYTVYNPVLVCPVIGAFQSGLLRNVASPQLTTIVSIFVYIFFINTAFGVSLSLFNRLIFTFHPNLKPYLHNKFTFAGIVIFHLLMYSVVCILLSYALNDAEGMRKISLTESGDALRPFFNESSLIQVSEFGGWTRRAIATFFFLICLFNSILIGCVIVFIVNVRIHKQTSKTVSQNSFSLIISSLVQSILCVVLLFIPAGGLTFCWGFEIKNSANVINALFLLANIHGTIDMVCLLIFVKPYRMYCYKLFTRIGFARIQQNSVDNSLFMHSLFTTNLVRQNVSGATQ
;
A
#
# COMPACT_ATOMS: atom_id res chain seq x y z
N MET A 1 -12.56 -9.20 46.63
CA MET A 1 -12.41 -10.27 45.63
C MET A 1 -12.47 -9.61 44.27
N ALA A 2 -11.32 -9.48 43.60
CA ALA A 2 -11.28 -8.94 42.25
C ALA A 2 -11.66 -10.08 41.30
N ASP A 3 -12.85 -10.00 40.72
CA ASP A 3 -13.19 -10.85 39.58
C ASP A 3 -12.17 -10.56 38.49
N VAL A 4 -11.28 -11.53 38.27
CA VAL A 4 -10.49 -11.61 37.05
C VAL A 4 -11.51 -11.88 35.96
N ASN A 5 -12.10 -10.79 35.43
CA ASN A 5 -12.88 -10.80 34.22
C ASN A 5 -11.97 -11.39 33.16
N ALA A 6 -12.15 -12.70 32.91
CA ALA A 6 -11.54 -13.37 31.80
C ALA A 6 -11.92 -12.55 30.57
N ILE A 7 -10.94 -11.83 30.01
CA ILE A 7 -11.11 -11.09 28.79
C ILE A 7 -11.50 -12.15 27.77
N HIS A 8 -12.81 -12.25 27.49
CA HIS A 8 -13.32 -13.08 26.41
C HIS A 8 -12.82 -12.44 25.12
N ILE A 9 -11.58 -12.77 24.75
CA ILE A 9 -11.02 -12.43 23.46
C ILE A 9 -11.87 -13.19 22.46
N HIS A 10 -12.78 -12.46 21.80
CA HIS A 10 -13.64 -13.06 20.80
C HIS A 10 -12.75 -13.82 19.81
N PRO A 11 -13.00 -15.11 19.50
CA PRO A 11 -12.14 -15.93 18.63
C PRO A 11 -11.92 -15.30 17.24
N PHE A 12 -12.79 -14.35 16.88
CA PHE A 12 -12.68 -13.49 15.71
C PHE A 12 -11.40 -12.61 15.66
N PHE A 13 -10.85 -12.21 16.81
CA PHE A 13 -9.64 -11.36 16.88
C PHE A 13 -8.34 -12.17 16.80
N ILE A 14 -8.32 -13.40 17.30
CA ILE A 14 -7.12 -14.27 17.33
C ILE A 14 -6.75 -14.74 15.91
N ASN A 15 -7.74 -15.01 15.06
CA ASN A 15 -7.49 -15.39 13.66
C ASN A 15 -7.03 -14.22 12.77
N ARG A 16 -7.08 -12.96 13.22
CA ARG A 16 -6.76 -11.78 12.40
C ARG A 16 -5.27 -11.43 12.42
N THR A 17 -4.61 -11.53 13.57
CA THR A 17 -3.18 -11.22 13.72
C THR A 17 -2.29 -12.23 13.01
N THR A 18 -2.69 -13.50 12.95
CA THR A 18 -1.96 -14.56 12.22
C THR A 18 -2.00 -14.36 10.71
N ASN A 19 -3.10 -13.85 10.17
CA ASN A 19 -3.30 -13.69 8.73
C ASN A 19 -2.62 -12.43 8.15
N THR A 20 -2.29 -11.44 8.98
CA THR A 20 -1.60 -10.22 8.54
C THR A 20 -0.08 -10.29 8.69
N LEU A 21 0.44 -11.28 9.42
CA LEU A 21 1.88 -11.46 9.66
C LEU A 21 2.70 -11.65 8.37
N PRO A 22 2.26 -12.43 7.36
CA PRO A 22 3.01 -12.55 6.11
C PRO A 22 3.14 -11.20 5.38
N ILE A 23 2.08 -10.38 5.41
CA ILE A 23 2.08 -9.04 4.80
C ILE A 23 3.10 -8.15 5.52
N LEU A 24 3.18 -8.22 6.86
CA LEU A 24 4.16 -7.46 7.65
C LEU A 24 5.61 -7.76 7.26
N ILE A 25 5.92 -8.99 6.86
CA ILE A 25 7.28 -9.41 6.53
C ILE A 25 7.58 -9.18 5.05
N ILE A 26 6.67 -9.60 4.16
CA ILE A 26 6.88 -9.54 2.71
C ILE A 26 6.95 -8.08 2.26
N ASN A 27 6.08 -7.22 2.80
CA ASN A 27 5.93 -5.89 2.27
C ASN A 27 7.16 -4.98 2.47
N PRO A 28 7.76 -4.86 3.67
CA PRO A 28 8.99 -4.06 3.83
C PRO A 28 10.15 -4.57 2.98
N ILE A 29 10.31 -5.91 2.87
CA ILE A 29 11.38 -6.53 2.08
C ILE A 29 11.18 -6.21 0.59
N LEU A 30 9.97 -6.48 0.07
CA LEU A 30 9.61 -6.17 -1.31
C LEU A 30 9.75 -4.68 -1.57
N GLY A 31 9.34 -3.85 -0.62
CA GLY A 31 9.37 -2.41 -0.73
C GLY A 31 10.76 -1.80 -0.82
N VAL A 32 11.67 -2.22 0.05
CA VAL A 32 13.08 -1.84 -0.01
C VAL A 32 13.69 -2.30 -1.33
N PHE A 33 13.40 -3.54 -1.76
CA PHE A 33 13.88 -4.08 -3.02
C PHE A 33 13.39 -3.27 -4.22
N VAL A 34 12.09 -2.96 -4.30
CA VAL A 34 11.50 -2.18 -5.40
C VAL A 34 12.06 -0.76 -5.42
N ASN A 35 12.17 -0.10 -4.27
CA ASN A 35 12.77 1.23 -4.18
C ASN A 35 14.24 1.22 -4.66
N TYR A 36 14.99 0.19 -4.31
CA TYR A 36 16.35 -0.03 -4.82
C TYR A 36 16.38 -0.21 -6.34
N VAL A 37 15.49 -1.03 -6.91
CA VAL A 37 15.36 -1.21 -8.36
C VAL A 37 15.03 0.10 -9.07
N ILE A 38 14.12 0.90 -8.52
CA ILE A 38 13.74 2.21 -9.08
C ILE A 38 14.93 3.18 -9.07
N LEU A 39 15.67 3.25 -7.96
CA LEU A 39 16.83 4.13 -7.82
C LEU A 39 17.99 3.72 -8.76
N THR A 40 18.23 2.41 -8.91
CA THR A 40 19.31 1.89 -9.76
C THR A 40 19.01 1.99 -11.26
N GLN A 41 17.74 1.86 -11.68
CA GLN A 41 17.31 2.05 -13.07
C GLN A 41 17.04 3.53 -13.46
N SER A 42 17.60 4.46 -12.70
CA SER A 42 17.34 5.90 -12.82
C SER A 42 17.69 6.53 -14.18
N LYS A 43 18.67 5.99 -14.91
CA LYS A 43 19.11 6.57 -16.19
C LYS A 43 18.03 6.48 -17.29
N THR A 44 17.21 5.43 -17.29
CA THR A 44 16.21 5.22 -18.35
C THR A 44 14.91 5.99 -18.13
N LEU A 45 14.59 6.35 -16.89
CA LEU A 45 13.30 6.95 -16.53
C LEU A 45 13.40 8.44 -16.17
N GLY A 46 14.63 8.95 -16.00
CA GLY A 46 14.85 10.36 -15.62
C GLY A 46 14.16 10.67 -14.28
N SER A 47 13.47 11.80 -14.21
CA SER A 47 12.72 12.23 -13.02
C SER A 47 11.40 11.50 -12.80
N PHE A 48 10.91 10.69 -13.75
CA PHE A 48 9.71 9.89 -13.55
C PHE A 48 9.87 8.91 -12.37
N LYS A 49 11.09 8.46 -12.10
CA LYS A 49 11.43 7.59 -10.96
C LYS A 49 10.98 8.18 -9.61
N TYR A 50 10.95 9.51 -9.45
CA TYR A 50 10.57 10.15 -8.19
C TYR A 50 9.07 10.04 -7.92
N TYR A 51 8.24 10.03 -8.97
CA TYR A 51 6.80 9.77 -8.84
C TYR A 51 6.54 8.34 -8.39
N LEU A 52 7.29 7.39 -8.95
CA LEU A 52 7.20 5.99 -8.54
C LEU A 52 7.71 5.77 -7.11
N LEU A 53 8.83 6.38 -6.74
CA LEU A 53 9.33 6.32 -5.36
C LEU A 53 8.34 6.93 -4.37
N ASN A 54 7.74 8.07 -4.71
CA ASN A 54 6.72 8.68 -3.89
C ASN A 54 5.53 7.72 -3.69
N GLN A 55 5.02 7.14 -4.78
CA GLN A 55 3.94 6.15 -4.73
C GLN A 55 4.29 4.94 -3.85
N THR A 56 5.47 4.33 -4.04
CA THR A 56 5.86 3.12 -3.27
C THR A 56 6.15 3.43 -1.81
N LEU A 57 6.75 4.57 -1.50
CA LEU A 57 7.02 4.99 -0.11
C LEU A 57 5.72 5.20 0.68
N TRP A 58 4.74 5.90 0.09
CA TRP A 58 3.45 6.11 0.78
C TRP A 58 2.68 4.82 0.97
N ALA A 59 2.70 3.94 -0.03
CA ALA A 59 2.07 2.63 0.07
C ALA A 59 2.72 1.79 1.19
N GLN A 60 4.06 1.78 1.29
CA GLN A 60 4.78 1.08 2.35
C GLN A 60 4.47 1.65 3.73
N LEU A 61 4.45 2.98 3.88
CA LEU A 61 4.11 3.63 5.15
C LEU A 61 2.67 3.32 5.58
N PHE A 62 1.72 3.39 4.64
CA PHE A 62 0.33 3.02 4.86
C PHE A 62 0.21 1.57 5.32
N GLU A 63 0.76 0.63 4.55
CA GLU A 63 0.64 -0.79 4.83
C GLU A 63 1.38 -1.22 6.11
N ALA A 64 2.56 -0.64 6.38
CA ALA A 64 3.28 -0.89 7.63
C ALA A 64 2.48 -0.42 8.84
N LEU A 65 1.98 0.82 8.81
CA LEU A 65 1.21 1.37 9.91
C LEU A 65 -0.12 0.64 10.10
N TYR A 66 -0.83 0.36 9.01
CA TYR A 66 -2.08 -0.39 9.05
C TYR A 66 -1.86 -1.83 9.54
N THR A 67 -0.78 -2.50 9.17
CA THR A 67 -0.53 -3.87 9.62
C THR A 67 -0.14 -3.94 11.11
N VAL A 68 0.67 -2.98 11.59
CA VAL A 68 1.08 -2.93 13.00
C VAL A 68 -0.07 -2.55 13.93
N TYR A 69 -0.89 -1.58 13.54
CA TYR A 69 -1.93 -1.03 14.39
C TYR A 69 -3.32 -1.57 14.06
N ASN A 70 -3.63 -1.80 12.79
CA ASN A 70 -4.91 -2.31 12.31
C ASN A 70 -6.11 -1.59 12.96
N PRO A 71 -6.27 -0.28 12.70
CA PRO A 71 -7.39 0.49 13.24
C PRO A 71 -8.69 -0.08 12.68
N VAL A 72 -9.58 -0.51 13.57
CA VAL A 72 -10.91 -0.98 13.23
C VAL A 72 -11.87 0.16 13.43
N LEU A 73 -12.48 0.65 12.35
CA LEU A 73 -13.55 1.63 12.46
C LEU A 73 -14.85 0.91 12.83
N VAL A 74 -15.53 1.48 13.82
CA VAL A 74 -16.87 1.09 14.23
C VAL A 74 -17.83 2.10 13.59
N CYS A 75 -19.00 1.63 13.14
CA CYS A 75 -20.11 2.49 12.72
C CYS A 75 -21.43 1.89 13.25
N PRO A 76 -22.49 2.68 13.44
CA PRO A 76 -22.65 4.10 13.05
C PRO A 76 -21.98 5.10 13.99
N VAL A 77 -21.61 4.67 15.20
CA VAL A 77 -20.83 5.48 16.14
C VAL A 77 -19.44 5.66 15.53
N ILE A 78 -19.03 6.90 15.22
CA ILE A 78 -17.74 7.16 14.59
C ILE A 78 -16.67 6.90 15.64
N GLY A 79 -16.14 5.69 15.62
CA GLY A 79 -15.15 5.23 16.57
C GLY A 79 -14.08 4.41 15.88
N ALA A 80 -12.93 4.33 16.52
CA ALA A 80 -11.83 3.49 16.08
C ALA A 80 -11.23 2.81 17.31
N PHE A 81 -10.88 1.53 17.19
CA PHE A 81 -10.06 0.85 18.18
C PHE A 81 -8.93 0.10 17.48
N GLN A 82 -7.90 -0.24 18.24
CA GLN A 82 -6.73 -0.91 17.71
C GLN A 82 -6.86 -2.43 17.80
N SER A 83 -6.67 -3.15 16.69
CA SER A 83 -6.71 -4.62 16.67
C SER A 83 -5.40 -5.30 16.25
N GLY A 84 -4.35 -4.51 16.00
CA GLY A 84 -3.05 -5.01 15.53
C GLY A 84 -2.13 -5.49 16.65
N LEU A 85 -0.85 -5.68 16.30
CA LEU A 85 0.20 -6.22 17.18
C LEU A 85 0.39 -5.40 18.46
N LEU A 86 0.19 -4.09 18.38
CA LEU A 86 0.36 -3.19 19.52
C LEU A 86 -0.93 -2.94 20.32
N ARG A 87 -2.00 -3.75 20.14
CA ARG A 87 -3.29 -3.58 20.84
C ARG A 87 -3.15 -3.44 22.36
N ASN A 88 -2.29 -4.24 22.99
CA ASN A 88 -2.15 -4.27 24.45
C ASN A 88 -1.45 -3.02 25.03
N VAL A 89 -0.78 -2.24 24.19
CA VAL A 89 -0.04 -1.02 24.58
C VAL A 89 -0.74 0.24 24.07
N ALA A 90 -1.88 0.08 23.43
CA ALA A 90 -2.61 1.14 22.76
C ALA A 90 -3.38 2.00 23.76
N SER A 91 -3.05 3.29 23.82
CA SER A 91 -3.88 4.30 24.49
C SER A 91 -4.86 4.92 23.48
N PRO A 92 -5.95 5.57 23.93
CA PRO A 92 -6.82 6.35 23.06
C PRO A 92 -6.07 7.46 22.30
N GLN A 93 -5.10 8.14 22.94
CA GLN A 93 -4.27 9.14 22.26
C GLN A 93 -3.38 8.52 21.18
N LEU A 94 -2.76 7.38 21.45
CA LEU A 94 -1.93 6.70 20.45
C LEU A 94 -2.78 6.21 19.27
N THR A 95 -3.93 5.59 19.55
CA THR A 95 -4.86 5.11 18.52
C THR A 95 -5.35 6.27 17.64
N THR A 96 -5.45 7.47 18.21
CA THR A 96 -5.92 8.68 17.53
C THR A 96 -4.86 9.16 16.54
N ILE A 97 -3.64 9.34 17.04
CA ILE A 97 -2.47 9.75 16.25
C ILE A 97 -2.26 8.76 15.10
N VAL A 98 -2.31 7.46 15.39
CA VAL A 98 -2.16 6.39 14.40
C VAL A 98 -3.26 6.45 13.36
N SER A 99 -4.53 6.58 13.77
CA SER A 99 -5.64 6.65 12.83
C SER A 99 -5.48 7.83 11.86
N ILE A 100 -5.08 9.01 12.38
CA ILE A 100 -4.76 10.19 11.55
C ILE A 100 -3.67 9.84 10.53
N PHE A 101 -2.56 9.25 10.96
CA PHE A 101 -1.48 8.87 10.05
C PHE A 101 -1.90 7.81 9.02
N VAL A 102 -2.71 6.82 9.39
CA VAL A 102 -3.26 5.82 8.45
C VAL A 102 -4.08 6.52 7.36
N TYR A 103 -4.95 7.45 7.71
CA TYR A 103 -5.71 8.23 6.71
C TYR A 103 -4.81 9.09 5.83
N ILE A 104 -3.83 9.79 6.42
CA ILE A 104 -2.86 10.59 5.65
C ILE A 104 -2.12 9.71 4.64
N PHE A 105 -1.60 8.56 5.07
CA PHE A 105 -0.85 7.66 4.19
C PHE A 105 -1.75 7.02 3.12
N PHE A 106 -3.00 6.70 3.46
CA PHE A 106 -3.99 6.20 2.49
C PHE A 106 -4.25 7.23 1.37
N ILE A 107 -4.53 8.48 1.74
CA ILE A 107 -4.76 9.58 0.78
C ILE A 107 -3.51 9.81 -0.07
N ASN A 108 -2.32 9.84 0.54
CA ASN A 108 -1.06 9.98 -0.19
C ASN A 108 -0.81 8.83 -1.17
N THR A 109 -1.19 7.61 -0.80
CA THR A 109 -1.06 6.44 -1.66
C THR A 109 -1.95 6.61 -2.89
N ALA A 110 -3.24 6.92 -2.69
CA ALA A 110 -4.17 7.17 -3.79
C ALA A 110 -3.69 8.31 -4.70
N PHE A 111 -3.24 9.41 -4.11
CA PHE A 111 -2.71 10.53 -4.88
C PHE A 111 -1.42 10.18 -5.64
N GLY A 112 -0.48 9.49 -5.00
CA GLY A 112 0.77 9.06 -5.61
C GLY A 112 0.54 8.17 -6.83
N VAL A 113 -0.43 7.26 -6.75
CA VAL A 113 -0.89 6.46 -7.88
C VAL A 113 -1.48 7.34 -8.97
N SER A 114 -2.43 8.22 -8.64
CA SER A 114 -3.08 9.11 -9.62
C SER A 114 -2.09 10.03 -10.33
N LEU A 115 -1.13 10.59 -9.60
CA LEU A 115 -0.09 11.46 -10.16
C LEU A 115 0.89 10.67 -11.05
N SER A 116 1.29 9.47 -10.63
CA SER A 116 2.12 8.56 -11.43
C SER A 116 1.43 8.18 -12.74
N LEU A 117 0.14 7.85 -12.69
CA LEU A 117 -0.68 7.57 -13.87
C LEU A 117 -0.79 8.80 -14.78
N PHE A 118 -1.20 9.95 -14.24
CA PHE A 118 -1.33 11.20 -14.99
C PHE A 118 -0.03 11.57 -15.72
N ASN A 119 1.10 11.47 -15.01
CA ASN A 119 2.41 11.75 -15.58
C ASN A 119 2.76 10.81 -16.74
N ARG A 120 2.49 9.50 -16.61
CA ARG A 120 2.66 8.53 -17.72
C ARG A 120 1.79 8.85 -18.92
N LEU A 121 0.53 9.25 -18.70
CA LEU A 121 -0.38 9.64 -19.77
C LEU A 121 0.17 10.85 -20.52
N ILE A 122 0.58 11.91 -19.80
CA ILE A 122 1.13 13.10 -20.45
C ILE A 122 2.39 12.77 -21.25
N PHE A 123 3.33 12.00 -20.70
CA PHE A 123 4.54 11.66 -21.44
C PHE A 123 4.33 10.79 -22.67
N THR A 124 3.28 9.99 -22.68
CA THR A 124 2.99 9.14 -23.83
C THR A 124 2.43 9.96 -25.01
N PHE A 125 1.77 11.10 -24.77
CA PHE A 125 1.01 11.84 -25.79
C PHE A 125 1.52 13.24 -26.08
N HIS A 126 2.01 13.90 -25.04
CA HIS A 126 2.55 15.25 -25.11
C HIS A 126 3.98 15.24 -24.58
N PRO A 127 4.93 14.61 -25.29
CA PRO A 127 6.33 14.60 -24.90
C PRO A 127 6.90 16.02 -24.76
N ASN A 128 6.32 16.99 -25.46
CA ASN A 128 6.65 18.41 -25.37
C ASN A 128 6.36 19.03 -24.00
N LEU A 129 5.45 18.43 -23.21
CA LEU A 129 5.15 18.88 -21.84
C LEU A 129 6.15 18.36 -20.81
N LYS A 130 7.08 17.49 -21.21
CA LYS A 130 8.09 16.89 -20.33
C LYS A 130 8.93 17.89 -19.54
N PRO A 131 9.44 18.99 -20.13
CA PRO A 131 10.21 19.98 -19.39
C PRO A 131 9.40 20.68 -18.29
N TYR A 132 8.10 20.91 -18.53
CA TYR A 132 7.21 21.59 -17.58
C TYR A 132 6.87 20.70 -16.39
N LEU A 133 6.54 19.42 -16.63
CA LEU A 133 6.23 18.48 -15.55
C LEU A 133 7.47 18.07 -14.74
N HIS A 134 8.65 18.05 -15.37
CA HIS A 134 9.91 17.80 -14.69
C HIS A 134 10.55 19.04 -14.06
N ASN A 135 9.86 20.18 -14.11
CA ASN A 135 10.29 21.35 -13.39
C ASN A 135 10.19 21.08 -11.88
N LYS A 136 11.31 21.24 -11.17
CA LYS A 136 11.39 21.13 -9.71
C LYS A 136 10.34 21.98 -9.00
N PHE A 137 9.95 23.13 -9.58
CA PHE A 137 8.93 24.01 -9.02
C PHE A 137 7.52 23.43 -9.15
N THR A 138 7.19 22.77 -10.26
CA THR A 138 5.89 22.09 -10.44
C THR A 138 5.77 20.93 -9.46
N PHE A 139 6.84 20.14 -9.31
CA PHE A 139 6.88 19.07 -8.31
C PHE A 139 6.74 19.61 -6.88
N ALA A 140 7.51 20.66 -6.53
CA ALA A 140 7.41 21.31 -5.23
C ALA A 140 6.01 21.91 -4.98
N GLY A 141 5.40 22.53 -5.99
CA GLY A 141 4.04 23.07 -5.91
C GLY A 141 2.99 22.00 -5.65
N ILE A 142 3.12 20.83 -6.30
CA ILE A 142 2.29 19.67 -6.01
C ILE A 142 2.51 19.25 -4.54
N VAL A 143 3.75 19.08 -4.08
CA VAL A 143 4.04 18.69 -2.69
C VAL A 143 3.46 19.70 -1.68
N ILE A 144 3.61 21.01 -1.91
CA ILE A 144 3.08 22.06 -1.03
C ILE A 144 1.54 22.02 -0.99
N PHE A 145 0.89 21.89 -2.14
CA PHE A 145 -0.57 21.75 -2.21
C PHE A 145 -1.05 20.55 -1.39
N HIS A 146 -0.31 19.44 -1.41
CA HIS A 146 -0.61 18.26 -0.60
C HIS A 146 -0.46 18.54 0.89
N LEU A 147 0.64 19.17 1.30
CA LEU A 147 0.85 19.56 2.70
C LEU A 147 -0.28 20.47 3.21
N LEU A 148 -0.80 21.36 2.38
CA LEU A 148 -1.96 22.22 2.70
C LEU A 148 -3.27 21.42 2.81
N MET A 149 -3.53 20.47 1.91
CA MET A 149 -4.69 19.60 2.04
C MET A 149 -4.62 18.75 3.33
N TYR A 150 -3.41 18.33 3.74
CA TYR A 150 -3.21 17.59 4.98
C TYR A 150 -3.43 18.43 6.23
N SER A 151 -2.97 19.68 6.25
CA SER A 151 -3.23 20.54 7.41
C SER A 151 -4.73 20.73 7.62
N VAL A 152 -5.53 20.86 6.56
CA VAL A 152 -6.99 20.91 6.67
C VAL A 152 -7.57 19.63 7.26
N VAL A 153 -7.18 18.45 6.76
CA VAL A 153 -7.68 17.16 7.28
C VAL A 153 -7.28 16.95 8.74
N CYS A 154 -6.02 17.24 9.09
CA CYS A 154 -5.53 17.15 10.47
C CYS A 154 -6.27 18.10 11.42
N ILE A 155 -6.54 19.34 10.99
CA ILE A 155 -7.30 20.30 11.78
C ILE A 155 -8.72 19.79 12.01
N LEU A 156 -9.42 19.35 10.96
CA LEU A 156 -10.79 18.83 11.06
C LEU A 156 -10.86 17.59 11.97
N LEU A 157 -9.88 16.68 11.85
CA LEU A 157 -9.78 15.52 12.75
C LEU A 157 -9.49 15.94 14.19
N SER A 158 -8.56 16.88 14.42
CA SER A 158 -8.24 17.34 15.78
C SER A 158 -9.43 17.97 16.51
N TYR A 159 -10.28 18.71 15.78
CA TYR A 159 -11.52 19.25 16.36
C TYR A 159 -12.52 18.16 16.71
N ALA A 160 -12.57 17.09 15.92
CA ALA A 160 -13.46 15.97 16.17
C ALA A 160 -13.08 15.16 17.42
N LEU A 161 -11.79 15.12 17.75
CA LEU A 161 -11.23 14.22 18.76
C LEU A 161 -11.27 14.76 20.20
N ASN A 162 -11.53 16.05 20.39
CA ASN A 162 -11.47 16.71 21.71
C ASN A 162 -12.62 16.34 22.69
N ASP A 163 -13.68 15.65 22.24
CA ASP A 163 -14.86 15.33 23.07
C ASP A 163 -15.15 13.82 23.18
N ALA A 164 -14.10 13.00 23.19
CA ALA A 164 -14.22 11.55 23.08
C ALA A 164 -14.80 10.85 24.34
N GLU A 165 -14.49 11.36 25.53
CA GLU A 165 -14.90 10.72 26.80
C GLU A 165 -16.36 10.96 27.17
N GLY A 166 -16.90 12.16 26.91
CA GLY A 166 -18.31 12.47 27.17
C GLY A 166 -19.26 11.65 26.29
N MET A 167 -18.86 11.47 25.04
CA MET A 167 -19.66 10.80 24.00
C MET A 167 -19.68 9.29 24.14
N ARG A 168 -18.63 8.69 24.73
CA ARG A 168 -18.60 7.27 25.08
C ARG A 168 -19.76 6.87 25.99
N LYS A 169 -20.13 7.74 26.93
CA LYS A 169 -21.24 7.48 27.86
C LYS A 169 -22.61 7.57 27.17
N ILE A 170 -22.79 8.51 26.26
CA ILE A 170 -24.06 8.73 25.53
C ILE A 170 -24.33 7.58 24.57
N SER A 171 -23.32 7.15 23.80
CA SER A 171 -23.51 6.05 22.86
C SER A 171 -23.70 4.70 23.53
N LEU A 172 -23.14 4.47 24.73
CA LEU A 172 -23.43 3.26 25.52
C LEU A 172 -24.91 3.11 25.86
N THR A 173 -25.63 4.21 26.03
CA THR A 173 -27.07 4.22 26.31
C THR A 173 -27.93 4.01 25.07
N GLU A 174 -27.46 4.40 23.89
CA GLU A 174 -28.27 4.42 22.65
C GLU A 174 -27.94 3.28 21.67
N SER A 175 -26.70 2.79 21.69
CA SER A 175 -26.27 1.76 20.75
C SER A 175 -26.57 0.36 21.30
N GLY A 176 -27.52 -0.33 20.66
CA GLY A 176 -28.01 -1.65 21.07
C GLY A 176 -26.92 -2.74 21.21
N ASP A 177 -27.33 -3.92 21.68
CA ASP A 177 -26.44 -5.00 22.16
C ASP A 177 -25.28 -5.40 21.22
N ALA A 178 -25.43 -5.20 19.91
CA ALA A 178 -24.41 -5.53 18.91
C ALA A 178 -23.09 -4.76 19.07
N LEU A 179 -23.11 -3.58 19.72
CA LEU A 179 -21.92 -2.75 19.90
C LEU A 179 -21.24 -2.92 21.27
N ARG A 180 -21.92 -3.56 22.24
CA ARG A 180 -21.40 -3.84 23.59
C ARG A 180 -20.01 -4.49 23.63
N PRO A 181 -19.67 -5.46 22.77
CA PRO A 181 -18.35 -6.07 22.79
C PRO A 181 -17.20 -5.09 22.50
N PHE A 182 -17.45 -4.06 21.66
CA PHE A 182 -16.42 -3.09 21.27
C PHE A 182 -16.18 -2.02 22.33
N PHE A 183 -17.18 -1.72 23.17
CA PHE A 183 -17.05 -0.71 24.23
C PHE A 183 -16.11 -1.12 25.37
N ASN A 184 -15.79 -2.41 25.48
CA ASN A 184 -14.82 -2.92 26.44
C ASN A 184 -13.37 -2.82 25.94
N GLU A 185 -13.13 -2.36 24.71
CA GLU A 185 -11.78 -2.17 24.19
C GLU A 185 -11.10 -0.95 24.85
N SER A 186 -9.90 -1.18 25.42
CA SER A 186 -9.10 -0.14 26.08
C SER A 186 -8.60 0.95 25.13
N SER A 187 -8.47 0.61 23.85
CA SER A 187 -8.00 1.50 22.78
C SER A 187 -9.13 2.21 22.04
N LEU A 188 -10.39 1.98 22.44
CA LEU A 188 -11.53 2.59 21.77
C LEU A 188 -11.48 4.11 21.93
N ILE A 189 -11.39 4.79 20.80
CA ILE A 189 -11.72 6.20 20.67
C ILE A 189 -13.12 6.28 20.10
N GLN A 190 -13.93 7.08 20.75
CA GLN A 190 -15.18 7.52 20.17
C GLN A 190 -15.01 8.97 19.76
N VAL A 191 -15.22 9.27 18.48
CA VAL A 191 -15.40 10.64 18.03
C VAL A 191 -16.83 11.02 18.36
N SER A 192 -17.05 12.28 18.75
CA SER A 192 -18.39 12.77 19.05
C SER A 192 -19.37 12.48 17.92
N GLU A 193 -20.67 12.57 18.23
CA GLU A 193 -21.67 12.74 17.17
C GLU A 193 -21.25 14.00 16.43
N PHE A 194 -20.55 13.82 15.31
CA PHE A 194 -20.36 14.90 14.38
C PHE A 194 -21.74 15.46 14.12
N GLY A 195 -21.96 16.73 14.50
CA GLY A 195 -23.18 17.43 14.11
C GLY A 195 -23.41 17.16 12.63
N GLY A 196 -24.67 16.97 12.22
CA GLY A 196 -24.99 16.42 10.90
C GLY A 196 -24.34 17.15 9.72
N TRP A 197 -23.83 18.37 9.93
CA TRP A 197 -23.02 19.14 8.99
C TRP A 197 -21.61 18.57 8.76
N THR A 198 -20.86 18.22 9.81
CA THR A 198 -19.48 17.71 9.67
C THR A 198 -19.46 16.30 9.08
N ARG A 199 -20.44 15.46 9.44
CA ARG A 199 -20.63 14.15 8.80
C ARG A 199 -20.90 14.31 7.30
N ARG A 200 -21.78 15.24 6.93
CA ARG A 200 -22.06 15.58 5.52
C ARG A 200 -20.84 16.15 4.82
N ALA A 201 -20.03 16.98 5.47
CA ALA A 201 -18.82 17.55 4.90
C ALA A 201 -17.75 16.47 4.62
N ILE A 202 -17.52 15.55 5.56
CA ILE A 202 -16.59 14.42 5.37
C ILE A 202 -17.09 13.50 4.25
N ALA A 203 -18.37 13.13 4.28
CA ALA A 203 -18.96 12.30 3.21
C ALA A 203 -18.87 12.98 1.84
N THR A 204 -19.14 14.30 1.77
CA THR A 204 -19.03 15.08 0.53
C THR A 204 -17.58 15.15 0.06
N PHE A 205 -16.61 15.34 0.97
CA PHE A 205 -15.20 15.36 0.64
C PHE A 205 -14.72 14.02 0.07
N PHE A 206 -15.08 12.91 0.71
CA PHE A 206 -14.78 11.56 0.20
C PHE A 206 -15.47 11.29 -1.13
N PHE A 207 -16.73 11.72 -1.30
CA PHE A 207 -17.45 11.64 -2.56
C PHE A 207 -16.72 12.42 -3.66
N LEU A 208 -16.27 13.65 -3.39
CA LEU A 208 -15.52 14.46 -4.34
C LEU A 208 -14.18 13.83 -4.71
N ILE A 209 -13.47 13.22 -3.75
CA ILE A 209 -12.25 12.45 -4.02
C ILE A 209 -12.56 11.25 -4.93
N CYS A 210 -13.60 10.48 -4.61
CA CYS A 210 -14.00 9.33 -5.42
C CYS A 210 -14.42 9.75 -6.83
N LEU A 211 -15.16 10.86 -6.96
CA LEU A 211 -15.59 11.43 -8.23
C LEU A 211 -14.39 11.90 -9.06
N PHE A 212 -13.50 12.69 -8.47
CA PHE A 212 -12.29 13.19 -9.14
C PHE A 212 -11.45 12.02 -9.68
N ASN A 213 -11.24 10.99 -8.86
CA ASN A 213 -10.48 9.83 -9.28
C ASN A 213 -11.22 8.98 -10.33
N SER A 214 -12.55 8.84 -10.23
CA SER A 214 -13.37 8.16 -11.24
C SER A 214 -13.31 8.88 -12.58
N ILE A 215 -13.31 10.21 -12.58
CA ILE A 215 -13.07 11.03 -13.79
C ILE A 215 -11.67 10.76 -14.34
N LEU A 216 -10.65 10.72 -13.48
CA LEU A 216 -9.27 10.45 -13.90
C LEU A 216 -9.12 9.06 -14.53
N ILE A 217 -9.77 8.05 -13.97
CA ILE A 217 -9.84 6.69 -14.53
C ILE A 217 -10.64 6.65 -15.83
N GLY A 218 -11.78 7.33 -15.88
CA GLY A 218 -12.59 7.47 -17.10
C GLY A 218 -11.78 8.10 -18.23
N CYS A 219 -11.00 9.15 -17.92
CA CYS A 219 -10.05 9.76 -18.83
C CYS A 219 -9.00 8.75 -19.31
N VAL A 220 -8.43 7.92 -18.41
CA VAL A 220 -7.50 6.84 -18.78
C VAL A 220 -8.15 5.82 -19.73
N ILE A 221 -9.39 5.39 -19.46
CA ILE A 221 -10.10 4.39 -20.27
C ILE A 221 -10.43 4.95 -21.66
N VAL A 222 -11.08 6.11 -21.73
CA VAL A 222 -11.41 6.80 -22.99
C VAL A 222 -10.16 7.02 -23.81
N PHE A 223 -9.08 7.39 -23.16
CA PHE A 223 -7.78 7.54 -23.77
C PHE A 223 -7.24 6.23 -24.33
N ILE A 224 -7.27 5.11 -23.60
CA ILE A 224 -6.81 3.80 -24.11
C ILE A 224 -7.60 3.38 -25.34
N VAL A 225 -8.91 3.61 -25.34
CA VAL A 225 -9.79 3.36 -26.49
C VAL A 225 -9.34 4.21 -27.68
N ASN A 226 -9.14 5.51 -27.47
CA ASN A 226 -8.66 6.41 -28.52
C ASN A 226 -7.29 6.01 -29.06
N VAL A 227 -6.40 5.46 -28.23
CA VAL A 227 -5.09 4.98 -28.70
C VAL A 227 -5.19 3.71 -29.50
N ARG A 228 -6.08 2.79 -29.15
CA ARG A 228 -6.33 1.60 -29.98
C ARG A 228 -6.84 2.01 -31.36
N ILE A 229 -7.78 2.95 -31.40
CA ILE A 229 -8.32 3.53 -32.64
C ILE A 229 -7.22 4.25 -33.42
N HIS A 230 -6.37 5.03 -32.74
CA HIS A 230 -5.28 5.75 -33.40
C HIS A 230 -4.18 4.81 -33.91
N LYS A 231 -3.89 3.72 -33.21
CA LYS A 231 -2.94 2.68 -33.65
C LYS A 231 -3.44 1.91 -34.88
N GLN A 232 -4.76 1.74 -35.00
CA GLN A 232 -5.35 1.21 -36.23
C GLN A 232 -5.21 2.18 -37.41
N THR A 233 -5.04 3.48 -37.15
CA THR A 233 -4.93 4.53 -38.17
C THR A 233 -3.51 5.06 -38.39
N SER A 234 -2.57 4.82 -37.48
CA SER A 234 -1.19 5.33 -37.50
C SER A 234 -0.16 4.22 -37.27
N LYS A 235 0.74 4.01 -38.24
CA LYS A 235 1.83 3.01 -38.18
C LYS A 235 2.97 3.39 -37.21
N THR A 236 2.91 4.54 -36.56
CA THR A 236 4.06 5.18 -35.91
C THR A 236 4.13 4.99 -34.39
N VAL A 237 3.14 4.35 -33.74
CA VAL A 237 3.19 4.12 -32.29
C VAL A 237 4.21 3.03 -31.97
N SER A 238 5.34 3.42 -31.38
CA SER A 238 6.41 2.49 -30.99
C SER A 238 5.89 1.39 -30.04
N GLN A 239 6.39 0.16 -30.19
CA GLN A 239 6.07 -0.97 -29.30
C GLN A 239 6.32 -0.65 -27.81
N ASN A 240 7.28 0.24 -27.50
CA ASN A 240 7.59 0.65 -26.13
C ASN A 240 6.46 1.49 -25.51
N SER A 241 5.82 2.38 -26.28
CA SER A 241 4.69 3.18 -25.81
C SER A 241 3.49 2.29 -25.47
N PHE A 242 3.27 1.22 -26.24
CA PHE A 242 2.18 0.27 -26.00
C PHE A 242 2.34 -0.50 -24.68
N SER A 243 3.56 -0.93 -24.36
CA SER A 243 3.85 -1.61 -23.09
C SER A 243 3.60 -0.71 -21.88
N LEU A 244 3.90 0.60 -21.99
CA LEU A 244 3.64 1.57 -20.93
C LEU A 244 2.13 1.80 -20.74
N ILE A 245 1.37 1.86 -21.83
CA ILE A 245 -0.09 2.01 -21.78
C ILE A 245 -0.75 0.81 -21.10
N ILE A 246 -0.36 -0.42 -21.45
CA ILE A 246 -0.88 -1.63 -20.79
C ILE A 246 -0.57 -1.61 -19.29
N SER A 247 0.67 -1.27 -18.92
CA SER A 247 1.05 -1.16 -17.50
C SER A 247 0.20 -0.11 -16.77
N SER A 248 -0.02 1.06 -17.38
CA SER A 248 -0.88 2.10 -16.80
C SER A 248 -2.34 1.67 -16.68
N LEU A 249 -2.86 0.90 -17.64
CA LEU A 249 -4.21 0.33 -17.57
C LEU A 249 -4.35 -0.64 -16.41
N VAL A 250 -3.42 -1.60 -16.30
CA VAL A 250 -3.43 -2.59 -15.22
C VAL A 250 -3.37 -1.88 -13.87
N GLN A 251 -2.47 -0.91 -13.70
CA GLN A 251 -2.39 -0.13 -12.47
C GLN A 251 -3.64 0.71 -12.20
N SER A 252 -4.28 1.26 -13.23
CA SER A 252 -5.52 2.02 -13.07
C SER A 252 -6.67 1.11 -12.59
N ILE A 253 -6.81 -0.08 -13.17
CA ILE A 253 -7.81 -1.08 -12.74
C ILE A 253 -7.53 -1.52 -11.30
N LEU A 254 -6.28 -1.81 -10.97
CA LEU A 254 -5.90 -2.19 -9.61
C LEU A 254 -6.16 -1.07 -8.60
N CYS A 255 -5.90 0.19 -8.97
CA CYS A 255 -6.23 1.34 -8.14
C CYS A 255 -7.74 1.44 -7.88
N VAL A 256 -8.58 1.23 -8.91
CA VAL A 256 -10.04 1.15 -8.73
C VAL A 256 -10.41 0.08 -7.73
N VAL A 257 -9.97 -1.16 -7.98
CA VAL A 257 -10.43 -2.32 -7.22
C VAL A 257 -9.91 -2.30 -5.79
N LEU A 258 -8.66 -1.90 -5.60
CA LEU A 258 -7.98 -2.02 -4.32
C LEU A 258 -7.96 -0.73 -3.50
N LEU A 259 -8.22 0.45 -4.08
CA LEU A 259 -8.30 1.70 -3.31
C LEU A 259 -9.68 2.35 -3.38
N PHE A 260 -10.25 2.53 -4.58
CA PHE A 260 -11.50 3.27 -4.71
C PHE A 260 -12.73 2.48 -4.30
N ILE A 261 -12.81 1.19 -4.60
CA ILE A 261 -13.89 0.34 -4.09
C ILE A 261 -13.87 0.33 -2.54
N PRO A 262 -12.72 0.10 -1.87
CA PRO A 262 -12.61 0.30 -0.43
C PRO A 262 -13.07 1.67 0.06
N ALA A 263 -12.55 2.76 -0.51
CA ALA A 263 -12.93 4.12 -0.10
C ALA A 263 -14.43 4.40 -0.27
N GLY A 264 -15.01 3.99 -1.40
CA GLY A 264 -16.43 4.13 -1.69
C GLY A 264 -17.28 3.28 -0.75
N GLY A 265 -16.88 2.04 -0.50
CA GLY A 265 -17.55 1.14 0.45
C GLY A 265 -17.52 1.66 1.89
N LEU A 266 -16.40 2.25 2.32
CA LEU A 266 -16.30 2.92 3.63
C LEU A 266 -17.27 4.11 3.71
N THR A 267 -17.26 4.96 2.69
CA THR A 267 -18.17 6.13 2.60
C THR A 267 -19.63 5.69 2.60
N PHE A 268 -19.95 4.60 1.91
CA PHE A 268 -21.28 4.00 1.89
C PHE A 268 -21.69 3.46 3.27
N CYS A 269 -20.82 2.68 3.93
CA CYS A 269 -21.07 2.18 5.28
C CYS A 269 -21.31 3.32 6.28
N TRP A 270 -20.57 4.42 6.14
CA TRP A 270 -20.72 5.64 6.93
C TRP A 270 -22.00 6.42 6.62
N GLY A 271 -22.30 6.63 5.35
CA GLY A 271 -23.46 7.42 4.92
C GLY A 271 -24.80 6.76 5.23
N PHE A 272 -24.85 5.43 5.23
CA PHE A 272 -26.07 4.64 5.42
C PHE A 272 -26.16 3.90 6.77
N GLU A 273 -25.23 4.16 7.69
CA GLU A 273 -25.28 3.61 9.06
C GLU A 273 -25.46 2.08 9.13
N ILE A 274 -24.73 1.35 8.29
CA ILE A 274 -24.93 -0.10 8.14
C ILE A 274 -24.63 -0.83 9.46
N LYS A 275 -25.63 -1.56 9.97
CA LYS A 275 -25.49 -2.47 11.11
C LYS A 275 -24.47 -3.57 10.76
N ASN A 276 -23.52 -3.85 11.65
CA ASN A 276 -22.39 -4.78 11.42
C ASN A 276 -21.38 -4.34 10.34
N SER A 277 -21.34 -3.04 10.00
CA SER A 277 -20.35 -2.44 9.09
C SER A 277 -18.90 -2.76 9.47
N ALA A 278 -18.58 -3.00 10.74
CA ALA A 278 -17.22 -3.32 11.18
C ALA A 278 -16.60 -4.47 10.37
N ASN A 279 -17.34 -5.52 10.02
CA ASN A 279 -16.81 -6.63 9.21
C ASN A 279 -16.54 -6.23 7.76
N VAL A 280 -17.47 -5.48 7.16
CA VAL A 280 -17.35 -4.98 5.79
C VAL A 280 -16.19 -4.00 5.69
N ILE A 281 -16.12 -3.02 6.60
CA ILE A 281 -15.04 -2.04 6.72
C ILE A 281 -13.69 -2.73 6.84
N ASN A 282 -13.56 -3.72 7.71
CA ASN A 282 -12.31 -4.46 7.86
C ASN A 282 -11.91 -5.21 6.58
N ALA A 283 -12.88 -5.81 5.87
CA ALA A 283 -12.62 -6.44 4.59
C ALA A 283 -12.17 -5.42 3.52
N LEU A 284 -12.80 -4.25 3.48
CA LEU A 284 -12.43 -3.16 2.58
C LEU A 284 -11.02 -2.62 2.89
N PHE A 285 -10.68 -2.42 4.16
CA PHE A 285 -9.33 -2.01 4.53
C PHE A 285 -8.28 -3.10 4.27
N LEU A 286 -8.61 -4.38 4.46
CA LEU A 286 -7.70 -5.47 4.10
C LEU A 286 -7.42 -5.44 2.59
N LEU A 287 -8.44 -5.19 1.77
CA LEU A 287 -8.30 -5.02 0.32
C LEU A 287 -7.42 -3.81 -0.03
N ALA A 288 -7.55 -2.71 0.71
CA ALA A 288 -6.67 -1.55 0.59
C ALA A 288 -5.23 -1.83 1.05
N ASN A 289 -5.05 -2.64 2.09
CA ASN A 289 -3.75 -2.98 2.68
C ASN A 289 -2.89 -3.91 1.81
N ILE A 290 -3.46 -4.52 0.77
CA ILE A 290 -2.67 -5.33 -0.18
C ILE A 290 -2.36 -4.55 -1.47
N HIS A 291 -2.89 -3.33 -1.62
CA HIS A 291 -2.73 -2.52 -2.81
C HIS A 291 -1.26 -2.22 -3.13
N GLY A 292 -0.50 -1.73 -2.15
CA GLY A 292 0.91 -1.38 -2.30
C GLY A 292 1.76 -2.57 -2.69
N THR A 293 1.55 -3.71 -2.03
CA THR A 293 2.24 -4.96 -2.37
C THR A 293 1.94 -5.38 -3.82
N ILE A 294 0.67 -5.38 -4.23
CA ILE A 294 0.27 -5.75 -5.60
C ILE A 294 0.84 -4.77 -6.63
N ASP A 295 0.79 -3.47 -6.34
CA ASP A 295 1.31 -2.43 -7.23
C ASP A 295 2.83 -2.54 -7.41
N MET A 296 3.55 -2.82 -6.33
CA MET A 296 4.99 -3.12 -6.35
C MET A 296 5.32 -4.33 -7.20
N VAL A 297 4.57 -5.43 -7.08
CA VAL A 297 4.72 -6.61 -7.95
C VAL A 297 4.43 -6.24 -9.42
N CYS A 298 3.38 -5.45 -9.67
CA CYS A 298 3.03 -5.00 -11.00
C CYS A 298 4.13 -4.15 -11.64
N LEU A 299 4.78 -3.27 -10.87
CA LEU A 299 5.93 -2.49 -11.34
C LEU A 299 7.06 -3.42 -11.80
N LEU A 300 7.39 -4.45 -11.03
CA LEU A 300 8.47 -5.38 -11.38
C LEU A 300 8.14 -6.24 -12.62
N ILE A 301 6.87 -6.62 -12.81
CA ILE A 301 6.45 -7.52 -13.90
C ILE A 301 6.20 -6.76 -15.21
N PHE A 302 5.48 -5.64 -15.15
CA PHE A 302 4.96 -4.95 -16.33
C PHE A 302 5.88 -3.83 -16.85
N VAL A 303 6.72 -3.24 -16.00
CA VAL A 303 7.61 -2.15 -16.41
C VAL A 303 8.93 -2.73 -16.90
N LYS A 304 9.11 -2.74 -18.24
CA LYS A 304 10.26 -3.34 -18.94
C LYS A 304 11.63 -3.06 -18.31
N PRO A 305 12.05 -1.80 -18.00
CA PRO A 305 13.37 -1.58 -17.41
C PRO A 305 13.57 -2.30 -16.07
N TYR A 306 12.53 -2.38 -15.24
CA TYR A 306 12.58 -3.07 -13.95
C TYR A 306 12.62 -4.58 -14.12
N ARG A 307 11.73 -5.13 -14.97
CA ARG A 307 11.74 -6.57 -15.29
C ARG A 307 13.10 -7.02 -15.83
N MET A 308 13.67 -6.27 -16.76
CA MET A 308 14.98 -6.59 -17.35
C MET A 308 16.10 -6.51 -16.32
N TYR A 309 16.04 -5.57 -15.38
CA TYR A 309 17.00 -5.49 -14.28
C TYR A 309 16.87 -6.68 -13.33
N CYS A 310 15.66 -7.03 -12.90
CA CYS A 310 15.41 -8.21 -12.07
C CYS A 310 15.90 -9.49 -12.77
N TYR A 311 15.59 -9.66 -14.06
CA TYR A 311 16.08 -10.80 -14.85
C TYR A 311 17.61 -10.87 -14.84
N LYS A 312 18.32 -9.76 -15.09
CA LYS A 312 19.78 -9.71 -15.04
C LYS A 312 20.33 -9.99 -13.65
N LEU A 313 19.68 -9.49 -12.60
CA LEU A 313 20.11 -9.69 -11.22
C LEU A 313 20.01 -11.17 -10.83
N PHE A 314 18.85 -11.79 -11.08
CA PHE A 314 18.61 -13.19 -10.73
C PHE A 314 19.39 -14.17 -11.62
N THR A 315 19.58 -13.86 -12.92
CA THR A 315 20.42 -14.70 -13.80
C THR A 315 21.89 -14.63 -13.41
N ARG A 316 22.43 -13.45 -13.04
CA ARG A 316 23.82 -13.32 -12.54
C ARG A 316 24.05 -14.10 -11.26
N ILE A 317 23.10 -14.05 -10.31
CA ILE A 317 23.17 -14.85 -9.09
C ILE A 317 23.16 -16.35 -9.42
N GLY A 318 22.31 -16.76 -10.37
CA GLY A 318 22.28 -18.14 -10.87
C GLY A 318 23.60 -18.59 -11.50
N PHE A 319 24.19 -17.77 -12.38
CA PHE A 319 25.46 -18.07 -13.04
C PHE A 319 26.64 -18.06 -12.06
N ALA A 320 26.69 -17.12 -11.11
CA ALA A 320 27.71 -17.10 -10.07
C ALA A 320 27.66 -18.36 -9.19
N ARG A 321 26.46 -18.82 -8.85
CA ARG A 321 26.26 -20.07 -8.09
C ARG A 321 26.65 -21.32 -8.90
N ILE A 322 26.40 -21.34 -10.21
CA ILE A 322 26.84 -22.43 -11.09
C ILE A 322 28.37 -22.46 -11.21
N GLN A 323 29.02 -21.29 -11.39
CA GLN A 323 30.47 -21.21 -11.44
C GLN A 323 31.11 -21.65 -10.12
N GLN A 324 30.58 -21.20 -8.98
CA GLN A 324 31.10 -21.57 -7.67
C GLN A 324 30.95 -23.09 -7.41
N ASN A 325 29.79 -23.68 -7.71
CA ASN A 325 29.61 -25.13 -7.62
C ASN A 325 30.52 -25.92 -8.58
N SER A 326 30.84 -25.36 -9.76
CA SER A 326 31.77 -26.01 -10.70
C SER A 326 33.22 -25.98 -10.22
N VAL A 327 33.62 -24.91 -9.51
CA VAL A 327 34.94 -24.78 -8.90
C VAL A 327 35.06 -25.64 -7.65
N ASP A 328 34.01 -25.71 -6.84
CA ASP A 328 34.00 -26.57 -5.64
C ASP A 328 33.98 -28.06 -6.03
N ASN A 329 33.25 -28.44 -7.09
CA ASN A 329 33.29 -29.80 -7.62
C ASN A 329 34.64 -30.14 -8.27
N SER A 330 35.31 -29.18 -8.93
CA SER A 330 36.63 -29.41 -9.50
C SER A 330 37.69 -29.55 -8.41
N LEU A 331 37.63 -28.74 -7.34
CA LEU A 331 38.49 -28.86 -6.16
C LEU A 331 38.24 -30.16 -5.38
N PHE A 332 36.98 -30.58 -5.23
CA PHE A 332 36.63 -31.85 -4.60
C PHE A 332 37.18 -33.04 -5.39
N MET A 333 36.99 -33.04 -6.72
CA MET A 333 37.57 -34.07 -7.61
C MET A 333 39.10 -34.05 -7.57
N HIS A 334 39.72 -32.87 -7.56
CA HIS A 334 41.18 -32.77 -7.46
C HIS A 334 41.71 -33.32 -6.12
N SER A 335 40.98 -33.11 -5.03
CA SER A 335 41.30 -33.67 -3.71
C SER A 335 41.15 -35.20 -3.67
N LEU A 336 40.14 -35.76 -4.33
CA LEU A 336 39.95 -37.21 -4.45
C LEU A 336 41.09 -37.85 -5.24
N PHE A 337 41.55 -37.19 -6.30
CA PHE A 337 42.69 -37.66 -7.09
C PHE A 337 44.01 -37.58 -6.31
N THR A 338 44.29 -36.49 -5.60
CA THR A 338 45.51 -36.40 -4.77
C THR A 338 45.49 -37.36 -3.59
N THR A 339 44.33 -37.58 -2.96
CA THR A 339 44.23 -38.54 -1.83
C THR A 339 44.43 -39.99 -2.28
N ASN A 340 43.97 -40.36 -3.48
CA ASN A 340 44.21 -41.68 -4.06
C ASN A 340 45.66 -41.88 -4.52
N LEU A 341 46.31 -40.85 -5.07
CA LEU A 341 47.74 -40.91 -5.43
C LEU A 341 48.64 -41.04 -4.20
N VAL A 342 48.31 -40.36 -3.10
CA VAL A 342 49.04 -40.52 -1.83
C VAL A 342 48.84 -41.93 -1.26
N ARG A 343 47.64 -42.51 -1.34
CA ARG A 343 47.40 -43.91 -0.93
C ARG A 343 48.19 -44.93 -1.76
N GLN A 344 48.30 -44.74 -3.07
CA GLN A 344 49.05 -45.67 -3.94
C GLN A 344 50.56 -45.62 -3.68
N ASN A 345 51.12 -44.44 -3.37
CA ASN A 345 52.54 -44.32 -3.03
C ASN A 345 52.90 -44.92 -1.67
N VAL A 346 51.97 -44.97 -0.71
CA VAL A 346 52.20 -45.61 0.60
C VAL A 346 52.12 -47.15 0.50
N SER A 347 51.27 -47.69 -0.37
CA SER A 347 51.21 -49.16 -0.60
C SER A 347 52.41 -49.72 -1.38
N GLY A 348 53.11 -48.89 -2.16
CA GLY A 348 54.33 -49.32 -2.87
C GLY A 348 55.61 -49.31 -2.02
N ALA A 349 55.59 -48.66 -0.85
CA ALA A 349 56.75 -48.54 0.04
C ALA A 349 56.78 -49.59 1.18
N THR A 350 55.81 -50.51 1.21
CA THR A 350 55.68 -51.58 2.23
C THR A 350 55.78 -52.99 1.65
N GLN A 351 56.19 -53.12 0.39
CA GLN A 351 56.75 -54.34 -0.19
C GLN A 351 58.26 -54.15 -0.35
#